data_AF-A0A917B4L0-F1
#
_entry.id   AF-A0A917B4L0-F1
#
_cell.length_a   1.000
_cell.length_b   1.000
_cell.length_c   1.000
_cell.angle_alpha   90.00
_cell.angle_beta   90.00
_cell.angle_gamma   90.00
#
_symmetry.space_group_name_H-M   'P 1'
#
loop_
_entity.id
_entity.type
_entity.pdbx_description
1 polymer ?
#
loop_
_entity_poly.entity_id
_entity_poly.type
_entity_poly.pdbx_seq_one_letter_code
_entity_poly.pdbx_strand_id
1 'polypeptide(L)'
;MTEVLVPTASIETPVRRAGPARRGVGRRVLTFVGIGWLVVVVLAAVLANLIAPYGPNQQDLMAVLQGPSPAHWLGTDTLGRDVMSRLMYGARPSLIAAAIAILVYVIWGSALGLIAGYLGGWTDRVVGVLTSILIALPHIILLFVVLSVYRGNVYLAMFVFGFIASPVMVLLVRGSALSLRNELFVDAAKVSGLSPAYIIFRHILPRSLGLIIVQGTVFGATAIVLESALSFLGFGEQQPAPSWGNMVAEAANQIVLNPWLLYPTGAIIFLTALALGVVGDSLRDRVSGSWTQSTLTKAVRRTAYDEPRIRTLASAPLLSVEGLTVAYRLRDGATKTVVHNVSFDVAKGETVGIVGESGSGKTTVAFGILGVPGDNAEISAGHVWFEGTDLTTLTDSQLARYRGQRIAYVAQEPMVALDPTYRIGYLLRETLRVNEGLTGPSADERVTELLREVELSDPDRVARSYLHELSGGMAQRVSIAFALAGRPDLLVADEPTTALDVTVQAGILALLRRLRESTGLSIVIITHDFGVVADLCDRVVVMYRGEVVETNTAEEIYRNPGHEYTRALLASNPHHAEPGKDLPVITGSFNTPRTSNIPVWERKRS
;
A
#
# COMPACT_ATOMS: atom_id res chain seq x y z
N MET A 1 -30.15 -50.36 15.62
CA MET A 1 -29.43 -49.39 16.46
C MET A 1 -27.97 -49.76 16.36
N THR A 2 -27.10 -49.10 15.60
CA THR A 2 -27.03 -47.69 15.18
C THR A 2 -26.18 -47.70 13.91
N GLU A 3 -26.77 -47.41 12.75
CA GLU A 3 -26.05 -47.32 11.48
C GLU A 3 -25.40 -45.93 11.38
N VAL A 4 -24.08 -45.90 11.35
CA VAL A 4 -23.29 -44.67 11.21
C VAL A 4 -23.39 -44.21 9.75
N LEU A 5 -24.16 -43.15 9.52
CA LEU A 5 -24.26 -42.48 8.23
C LEU A 5 -22.92 -41.81 7.88
N VAL A 6 -22.27 -42.32 6.84
CA VAL A 6 -21.16 -41.65 6.14
C VAL A 6 -21.77 -40.51 5.31
N PRO A 7 -21.32 -39.24 5.44
CA PRO A 7 -21.80 -38.18 4.57
C PRO A 7 -21.22 -38.39 3.16
N THR A 8 -22.10 -38.61 2.19
CA THR A 8 -21.75 -38.59 0.76
C THR A 8 -21.30 -37.17 0.39
N ALA A 9 -20.07 -37.06 -0.11
CA ALA A 9 -19.55 -35.82 -0.67
C ALA A 9 -20.45 -35.37 -1.83
N SER A 10 -21.15 -34.26 -1.64
CA SER A 10 -21.86 -33.57 -2.72
C SER A 10 -20.83 -33.07 -3.72
N ILE A 11 -20.88 -33.61 -4.94
CA ILE A 11 -20.15 -33.06 -6.09
C ILE A 11 -20.67 -31.64 -6.29
N GLU A 12 -19.86 -30.65 -5.92
CA GLU A 12 -20.14 -29.25 -6.22
C GLU A 12 -20.24 -29.08 -7.73
N THR A 13 -21.43 -28.72 -8.20
CA THR A 13 -21.64 -28.30 -9.57
C THR A 13 -20.84 -27.01 -9.81
N PRO A 14 -20.15 -26.85 -10.95
CA PRO A 14 -19.41 -25.64 -11.22
C PRO A 14 -20.41 -24.48 -11.31
N VAL A 15 -20.30 -23.53 -10.38
CA VAL A 15 -21.03 -22.27 -10.39
C VAL A 15 -20.73 -21.57 -11.71
N ARG A 16 -21.71 -21.56 -12.62
CA ARG A 16 -21.69 -20.76 -13.86
C ARG A 16 -21.46 -19.31 -13.47
N ARG A 17 -20.25 -18.80 -13.74
CA ARG A 17 -19.94 -17.36 -13.67
C ARG A 17 -20.87 -16.62 -14.64
N ALA A 18 -21.85 -15.90 -14.11
CA ALA A 18 -22.63 -14.95 -14.87
C ALA A 18 -21.69 -13.83 -15.39
N GLY A 19 -21.70 -13.59 -16.70
CA GLY A 19 -20.80 -12.64 -17.36
C GLY A 19 -20.96 -11.18 -16.90
N PRO A 20 -19.90 -10.35 -16.92
CA PRO A 20 -19.88 -9.02 -16.31
C PRO A 20 -20.50 -7.90 -17.17
N ALA A 21 -21.04 -8.18 -18.36
CA ALA A 21 -21.25 -7.15 -19.37
C ALA A 21 -22.55 -6.31 -19.23
N ARG A 22 -23.60 -6.78 -18.55
CA ARG A 22 -24.91 -6.08 -18.52
C ARG A 22 -25.20 -5.23 -17.27
N ARG A 23 -24.48 -5.44 -16.16
CA ARG A 23 -24.67 -4.66 -14.91
C ARG A 23 -23.92 -3.32 -14.89
N GLY A 24 -22.93 -3.13 -15.76
CA GLY A 24 -22.09 -1.93 -15.78
C GLY A 24 -22.74 -0.68 -16.40
N VAL A 25 -23.70 -0.83 -17.32
CA VAL A 25 -24.27 0.31 -18.05
C VAL A 25 -25.27 1.10 -17.20
N GLY A 26 -26.20 0.42 -16.52
CA GLY A 26 -27.22 1.08 -15.68
C GLY A 26 -26.61 1.86 -14.50
N ARG A 27 -25.54 1.33 -13.88
CA ARG A 27 -24.85 1.99 -12.76
C ARG A 27 -24.10 3.24 -13.21
N ARG A 28 -23.54 3.25 -14.43
CA ARG A 28 -22.92 4.44 -15.04
C ARG A 28 -23.94 5.55 -15.29
N VAL A 29 -25.11 5.22 -15.86
CA VAL A 29 -26.17 6.21 -16.10
C VAL A 29 -26.62 6.86 -14.79
N LEU A 30 -26.87 6.06 -13.74
CA LEU A 30 -27.28 6.57 -12.44
C LEU A 30 -26.24 7.51 -11.82
N THR A 31 -24.94 7.24 -12.05
CA THR A 31 -23.85 8.10 -11.61
C THR A 31 -23.90 9.47 -12.30
N PHE A 32 -24.06 9.49 -13.62
CA PHE A 32 -24.17 10.75 -14.38
C PHE A 32 -25.41 11.56 -13.98
N VAL A 33 -26.53 10.88 -13.73
CA VAL A 33 -27.75 11.53 -13.20
C VAL A 33 -27.49 12.13 -11.82
N GLY A 34 -26.83 11.41 -10.92
CA GLY A 34 -26.48 11.91 -9.59
C GLY A 34 -25.54 13.13 -9.65
N ILE A 35 -24.50 13.08 -10.47
CA ILE A 35 -23.59 14.22 -10.68
C ILE A 35 -24.36 15.42 -11.25
N GLY A 36 -25.20 15.19 -12.27
CA GLY A 36 -26.02 16.23 -12.89
C GLY A 36 -26.96 16.90 -11.87
N TRP A 37 -27.59 16.11 -11.00
CA TRP A 37 -28.43 16.63 -9.91
C TRP A 37 -27.64 17.54 -8.96
N LEU A 38 -26.48 17.08 -8.48
CA LEU A 38 -25.66 17.88 -7.56
C LEU A 38 -25.20 19.19 -8.21
N VAL A 39 -24.83 19.18 -9.49
CA VAL A 39 -24.48 20.40 -10.23
C VAL A 39 -25.67 21.35 -10.32
N VAL A 40 -26.87 20.85 -10.65
CA VAL A 40 -28.09 21.67 -10.70
C VAL A 40 -28.37 22.32 -9.35
N VAL A 41 -28.30 21.55 -8.26
CA VAL A 41 -28.57 22.06 -6.90
C VAL A 41 -27.55 23.12 -6.49
N VAL A 42 -26.25 22.91 -6.78
CA VAL A 42 -25.20 23.90 -6.49
C VAL A 42 -25.39 25.16 -7.33
N LEU A 43 -25.70 25.04 -8.62
CA LEU A 43 -25.98 26.18 -9.49
C LEU A 43 -27.23 26.94 -9.02
N ALA A 44 -28.29 26.22 -8.62
CA ALA A 44 -29.50 26.82 -8.06
C ALA A 44 -29.19 27.61 -6.78
N ALA A 45 -28.31 27.09 -5.92
CA ALA A 45 -27.88 27.76 -4.70
C ALA A 45 -27.04 29.02 -5.00
N VAL A 46 -26.01 28.92 -5.85
CA VAL A 46 -25.11 30.04 -6.15
C VAL A 46 -25.85 31.14 -6.90
N LEU A 47 -26.59 30.77 -7.95
CA LEU A 47 -27.28 31.70 -8.83
C LEU A 47 -28.65 32.14 -8.31
N ALA A 48 -29.06 31.76 -7.09
CA ALA A 48 -30.37 32.10 -6.53
C ALA A 48 -30.73 33.60 -6.68
N ASN A 49 -29.76 34.52 -6.53
CA ASN A 49 -29.99 35.96 -6.68
C ASN A 49 -30.38 36.38 -8.11
N LEU A 50 -30.06 35.58 -9.11
CA LEU A 50 -30.27 35.85 -10.53
C LEU A 50 -31.45 35.07 -11.12
N ILE A 51 -31.67 33.84 -10.66
CA ILE A 51 -32.65 32.92 -11.25
C ILE A 51 -33.88 32.65 -10.37
N ALA A 52 -33.88 33.06 -9.09
CA ALA A 52 -35.08 32.94 -8.26
C ALA A 52 -36.17 33.94 -8.73
N PRO A 53 -37.42 33.50 -8.93
CA PRO A 53 -38.51 34.39 -9.37
C PRO A 53 -38.84 35.50 -8.36
N TYR A 54 -38.68 35.23 -7.06
CA TYR A 54 -39.03 36.15 -5.98
C TYR A 54 -37.91 36.24 -4.93
N GLY A 55 -37.96 37.30 -4.12
CA GLY A 55 -37.11 37.39 -2.93
C GLY A 55 -37.47 36.32 -1.89
N PRO A 56 -36.51 35.80 -1.10
CA PRO A 56 -36.76 34.67 -0.18
C PRO A 56 -37.78 34.99 0.93
N ASN A 57 -37.94 36.28 1.26
CA ASN A 57 -38.83 36.81 2.27
C ASN A 57 -39.99 37.62 1.68
N GLN A 58 -40.14 37.65 0.36
CA GLN A 58 -41.23 38.35 -0.30
C GLN A 58 -42.54 37.60 -0.06
N GLN A 59 -43.54 38.31 0.47
CA GLN A 59 -44.83 37.74 0.86
C GLN A 59 -45.93 38.18 -0.11
N ASP A 60 -46.76 37.24 -0.54
CA ASP A 60 -48.05 37.51 -1.18
C ASP A 60 -49.19 37.03 -0.27
N LEU A 61 -49.82 37.98 0.42
CA LEU A 61 -50.88 37.71 1.39
C LEU A 61 -52.14 37.11 0.74
N MET A 62 -52.31 37.23 -0.58
CA MET A 62 -53.44 36.65 -1.31
C MET A 62 -53.18 35.19 -1.72
N ALA A 63 -51.92 34.77 -1.69
CA ALA A 63 -51.47 33.44 -2.05
C ALA A 63 -51.01 32.64 -0.83
N VAL A 64 -51.60 32.80 0.35
CA VAL A 64 -51.18 32.01 1.53
C VAL A 64 -51.57 30.54 1.36
N LEU A 65 -50.61 29.63 1.59
CA LEU A 65 -50.78 28.18 1.44
C LEU A 65 -51.34 27.76 0.06
N GLN A 66 -51.00 28.49 -1.00
CA GLN A 66 -51.43 28.17 -2.35
C GLN A 66 -50.64 26.95 -2.88
N GLY A 67 -51.35 26.03 -3.54
CA GLY A 67 -50.72 24.97 -4.33
C GLY A 67 -49.98 25.51 -5.57
N PRO A 68 -49.38 24.62 -6.39
CA PRO A 68 -48.69 25.00 -7.61
C PRO A 68 -49.55 25.87 -8.53
N SER A 69 -48.98 26.99 -8.97
CA SER A 69 -49.61 27.92 -9.91
C SER A 69 -48.59 28.47 -10.91
N PRO A 70 -49.03 29.09 -12.02
CA PRO A 70 -48.11 29.72 -12.98
C PRO A 70 -47.26 30.85 -12.37
N ALA A 71 -47.79 31.53 -11.35
CA ALA A 71 -47.05 32.52 -10.58
C ALA A 71 -46.08 31.86 -9.57
N HIS A 72 -46.53 30.81 -8.88
CA HIS A 72 -45.76 30.08 -7.87
C HIS A 72 -45.62 28.61 -8.26
N TRP A 73 -44.56 28.27 -9.01
CA TRP A 73 -44.41 26.95 -9.64
C TRP A 73 -44.46 25.78 -8.66
N LEU A 74 -43.95 25.97 -7.44
CA LEU A 74 -43.99 24.98 -6.37
C LEU A 74 -44.99 25.34 -5.25
N GLY A 75 -45.82 26.36 -5.46
CA GLY A 75 -46.73 26.90 -4.46
C GLY A 75 -46.06 27.85 -3.47
N THR A 76 -46.78 28.17 -2.40
CA THR A 76 -46.40 29.18 -1.40
C THR A 76 -46.58 28.68 0.03
N ASP A 77 -45.78 29.22 0.95
CA ASP A 77 -45.76 28.82 2.36
C ASP A 77 -46.84 29.53 3.23
N THR A 78 -46.76 29.37 4.56
CA THR A 78 -47.74 29.93 5.51
C THR A 78 -47.84 31.45 5.50
N LEU A 79 -46.82 32.13 4.97
CA LEU A 79 -46.80 33.59 4.84
C LEU A 79 -46.93 34.04 3.37
N GLY A 80 -47.33 33.13 2.47
CA GLY A 80 -47.45 33.44 1.05
C GLY A 80 -46.11 33.65 0.35
N ARG A 81 -45.02 33.09 0.88
CA ARG A 81 -43.67 33.20 0.27
C ARG A 81 -43.46 32.06 -0.72
N ASP A 82 -42.86 32.35 -1.86
CA ASP A 82 -42.65 31.38 -2.94
C ASP A 82 -41.71 30.22 -2.54
N VAL A 83 -42.21 28.98 -2.63
CA VAL A 83 -41.47 27.78 -2.18
C VAL A 83 -40.23 27.53 -3.05
N MET A 84 -40.30 27.74 -4.36
CA MET A 84 -39.16 27.53 -5.27
C MET A 84 -38.00 28.46 -4.92
N SER A 85 -38.28 29.76 -4.82
CA SER A 85 -37.30 30.78 -4.45
C SER A 85 -36.66 30.43 -3.11
N ARG A 86 -37.47 30.08 -2.10
CA ARG A 86 -36.97 29.66 -0.79
C ARG A 86 -36.09 28.41 -0.84
N LEU A 87 -36.40 27.41 -1.68
CA LEU A 87 -35.56 26.22 -1.83
C LEU A 87 -34.17 26.57 -2.40
N MET A 88 -34.11 27.50 -3.34
CA MET A 88 -32.86 27.96 -3.95
C MET A 88 -32.00 28.76 -2.96
N TYR A 89 -32.60 29.70 -2.22
CA TYR A 89 -31.89 30.44 -1.17
C TYR A 89 -31.51 29.55 0.01
N GLY A 90 -32.40 28.63 0.41
CA GLY A 90 -32.20 27.70 1.52
C GLY A 90 -31.19 26.60 1.24
N ALA A 91 -30.85 26.37 -0.04
CA ALA A 91 -29.77 25.46 -0.41
C ALA A 91 -28.40 25.94 0.09
N ARG A 92 -28.16 27.26 0.16
CA ARG A 92 -26.87 27.81 0.59
C ARG A 92 -26.49 27.39 2.02
N PRO A 93 -27.28 27.70 3.07
CA PRO A 93 -26.91 27.32 4.44
C PRO A 93 -26.78 25.81 4.59
N SER A 94 -27.70 25.02 4.01
CA SER A 94 -27.65 23.55 4.09
C SER A 94 -26.42 22.94 3.41
N LEU A 95 -26.06 23.39 2.20
CA LEU A 95 -24.87 22.90 1.48
C LEU A 95 -23.56 23.34 2.15
N ILE A 96 -23.47 24.59 2.62
CA ILE A 96 -22.27 25.09 3.31
C ILE A 96 -22.06 24.32 4.62
N ALA A 97 -23.12 24.13 5.40
CA ALA A 97 -23.06 23.39 6.65
C ALA A 97 -22.62 21.93 6.41
N ALA A 98 -23.18 21.24 5.42
CA ALA A 98 -22.75 19.90 5.03
C ALA A 98 -21.28 19.87 4.53
N ALA A 99 -20.87 20.85 3.72
CA ALA A 99 -19.49 20.94 3.22
C ALA A 99 -18.47 21.12 4.35
N ILE A 100 -18.78 21.92 5.38
CA ILE A 100 -17.94 22.07 6.57
C ILE A 100 -17.78 20.73 7.28
N ALA A 101 -18.89 20.01 7.52
CA ALA A 101 -18.82 18.70 8.16
C ALA A 101 -17.95 17.72 7.36
N ILE A 102 -18.15 17.64 6.03
CA ILE A 102 -17.39 16.76 5.14
C ILE A 102 -15.89 17.11 5.18
N LEU A 103 -15.55 18.40 5.11
CA LEU A 103 -14.18 18.87 5.10
C LEU A 103 -13.45 18.46 6.38
N VAL A 104 -14.07 18.69 7.55
CA VAL A 104 -13.51 18.30 8.85
C VAL A 104 -13.38 16.78 8.94
N TYR A 105 -14.43 16.04 8.57
CA TYR A 105 -14.45 14.58 8.58
C TYR A 105 -13.32 13.98 7.73
N VAL A 106 -13.14 14.48 6.51
CA VAL A 106 -12.11 14.00 5.57
C VAL A 106 -10.72 14.39 6.03
N ILE A 107 -10.47 15.66 6.36
CA ILE A 107 -9.13 16.13 6.74
C ILE A 107 -8.68 15.47 8.03
N TRP A 108 -9.51 15.54 9.07
CA TRP A 108 -9.13 15.04 10.40
C TRP A 108 -9.04 13.52 10.42
N GLY A 109 -10.04 12.85 9.84
CA GLY A 109 -10.11 11.40 9.77
C GLY A 109 -8.95 10.80 8.96
N SER A 110 -8.66 11.36 7.79
CA SER A 110 -7.58 10.84 6.93
C SER A 110 -6.20 11.10 7.54
N ALA A 111 -5.96 12.29 8.10
CA ALA A 111 -4.67 12.62 8.70
C ALA A 111 -4.34 11.69 9.86
N LEU A 112 -5.26 11.54 10.83
CA LEU A 112 -5.04 10.64 11.97
C LEU A 112 -4.98 9.17 11.55
N GLY A 113 -5.82 8.75 10.59
CA GLY A 113 -5.81 7.38 10.07
C GLY A 113 -4.48 7.01 9.41
N LEU A 114 -3.95 7.88 8.53
CA LEU A 114 -2.67 7.66 7.87
C LEU A 114 -1.50 7.62 8.86
N ILE A 115 -1.46 8.56 9.80
CA ILE A 115 -0.41 8.64 10.82
C ILE A 115 -0.43 7.39 11.71
N ALA A 116 -1.62 6.99 12.21
CA ALA A 116 -1.77 5.81 13.06
C ALA A 116 -1.41 4.52 12.31
N GLY A 117 -1.90 4.39 11.07
CA GLY A 117 -1.68 3.18 10.27
C GLY A 117 -0.23 3.02 9.81
N TYR A 118 0.45 4.11 9.42
CA TYR A 118 1.84 4.03 9.00
C TYR A 118 2.81 3.88 10.18
N LEU A 119 2.79 4.81 11.15
CA LEU A 119 3.77 4.82 12.24
C LEU A 119 3.59 3.63 13.20
N GLY A 120 2.36 3.13 13.37
CA GLY A 120 2.08 2.01 14.26
C GLY A 120 2.44 2.27 15.73
N GLY A 121 2.52 1.19 16.53
CA GLY A 121 3.09 1.26 17.88
C GLY A 121 2.31 2.13 18.87
N TRP A 122 2.92 3.21 19.37
CA TRP A 122 2.29 4.10 20.36
C TRP A 122 1.28 5.06 19.74
N THR A 123 1.57 5.63 18.57
CA THR A 123 0.64 6.55 17.89
C THR A 123 -0.66 5.83 17.55
N ASP A 124 -0.55 4.58 17.10
CA ASP A 124 -1.70 3.71 16.83
C ASP A 124 -2.56 3.47 18.08
N ARG A 125 -1.91 3.19 19.23
CA ARG A 125 -2.62 3.01 20.51
C ARG A 125 -3.34 4.28 20.95
N VAL A 126 -2.67 5.43 20.90
CA VAL A 126 -3.26 6.72 21.32
C VAL A 126 -4.42 7.10 20.42
N VAL A 127 -4.23 7.05 19.10
CA VAL A 127 -5.29 7.34 18.14
C VAL A 127 -6.45 6.35 18.31
N GLY A 128 -6.17 5.06 18.52
CA GLY A 128 -7.19 4.05 18.76
C GLY A 128 -8.03 4.30 20.02
N VAL A 129 -7.40 4.74 21.11
CA VAL A 129 -8.11 5.10 22.36
C VAL A 129 -8.98 6.35 22.15
N LEU A 130 -8.43 7.42 21.59
CA LEU A 130 -9.18 8.65 21.31
C LEU A 130 -10.38 8.39 20.37
N THR A 131 -10.16 7.59 19.34
CA THR A 131 -11.18 7.14 18.38
C THR A 131 -12.29 6.36 19.10
N SER A 132 -11.92 5.42 19.99
CA SER A 132 -12.88 4.62 20.77
C SER A 132 -13.73 5.49 21.71
N ILE A 133 -13.11 6.50 22.34
CA ILE A 133 -13.83 7.45 23.20
C ILE A 133 -14.85 8.23 22.38
N LEU A 134 -14.46 8.78 21.23
CA LEU A 134 -15.37 9.55 20.37
C LEU A 134 -16.54 8.72 19.83
N ILE A 135 -16.31 7.43 19.52
CA ILE A 135 -17.38 6.52 19.09
C ILE A 135 -18.35 6.21 20.25
N ALA A 136 -17.86 6.11 21.48
CA ALA A 136 -18.69 5.83 22.65
C ALA A 136 -19.61 7.01 23.04
N LEU A 137 -19.29 8.23 22.59
CA LEU A 137 -20.13 9.40 22.85
C LEU A 137 -21.38 9.38 21.97
N PRO A 138 -22.58 9.61 22.53
CA PRO A 138 -23.80 9.78 21.73
C PRO A 138 -23.75 11.10 20.95
N HIS A 139 -23.46 11.02 19.65
CA HIS A 139 -23.17 12.18 18.79
C HIS A 139 -24.28 13.24 18.80
N ILE A 140 -25.54 12.81 18.76
CA ILE A 140 -26.71 13.70 18.76
C ILE A 140 -26.79 14.52 20.06
N ILE A 141 -26.51 13.90 21.21
CA ILE A 141 -26.57 14.59 22.51
C ILE A 141 -25.49 15.67 22.57
N LEU A 142 -24.26 15.35 22.15
CA LEU A 142 -23.17 16.32 22.12
C LEU A 142 -23.50 17.49 21.19
N LEU A 143 -24.14 17.21 20.05
CA LEU A 143 -24.59 18.22 19.11
C LEU A 143 -25.66 19.14 19.72
N PHE A 144 -26.63 18.59 20.46
CA PHE A 144 -27.61 19.40 21.19
C PHE A 144 -26.98 20.25 22.29
N VAL A 145 -25.96 19.75 22.99
CA VAL A 145 -25.22 20.56 23.97
C VAL A 145 -24.57 21.75 23.27
N VAL A 146 -23.87 21.55 22.16
CA VAL A 146 -23.25 22.64 21.38
C VAL A 146 -24.30 23.63 20.90
N LEU A 147 -25.41 23.15 20.34
CA LEU A 147 -26.50 23.98 19.83
C LEU A 147 -27.25 24.73 20.93
N SER A 148 -27.29 24.18 22.15
CA SER A 148 -27.90 24.85 23.30
C SER A 148 -27.11 26.07 23.76
N VAL A 149 -25.77 25.99 23.67
CA VAL A 149 -24.84 27.06 24.02
C VAL A 149 -24.70 28.07 22.89
N TYR A 150 -24.58 27.60 21.65
CA TYR A 150 -24.37 28.42 20.45
C TYR A 150 -25.60 28.40 19.55
N ARG A 151 -26.72 28.94 20.06
CA ARG A 151 -28.00 28.96 19.34
C ARG A 151 -27.89 29.65 17.99
N GLY A 152 -28.42 29.01 16.94
CA GLY A 152 -28.45 29.55 15.57
C GLY A 152 -27.13 29.42 14.80
N ASN A 153 -26.06 28.87 15.39
CA ASN A 153 -24.79 28.65 14.68
C ASN A 153 -24.68 27.20 14.15
N VAL A 154 -25.43 26.91 13.08
CA VAL A 154 -25.44 25.58 12.45
C VAL A 154 -24.06 25.18 11.91
N TYR A 155 -23.23 26.16 11.53
CA TYR A 155 -21.88 25.90 11.02
C TYR A 155 -20.94 25.34 12.09
N LEU A 156 -20.97 25.89 13.31
CA LEU A 156 -20.20 25.36 14.43
C LEU A 156 -20.67 23.95 14.80
N ALA A 157 -21.98 23.73 14.79
CA ALA A 157 -22.55 22.40 15.03
C ALA A 157 -22.06 21.37 13.99
N MET A 158 -22.03 21.75 12.71
CA MET A 158 -21.53 20.87 11.65
C MET A 158 -20.02 20.65 11.68
N PHE A 159 -19.24 21.66 12.09
CA PHE A 159 -17.82 21.49 12.37
C PHE A 159 -17.58 20.43 13.45
N VAL A 160 -18.30 20.56 14.58
CA VAL A 160 -18.22 19.62 15.70
C VAL A 160 -18.71 18.23 15.28
N PHE A 161 -19.80 18.15 14.50
CA PHE A 161 -20.30 16.88 13.97
C PHE A 161 -19.27 16.19 13.07
N GLY A 162 -18.64 16.91 12.14
CA GLY A 162 -17.57 16.37 11.28
C GLY A 162 -16.40 15.81 12.09
N PHE A 163 -16.00 16.49 13.17
CA PHE A 163 -14.95 16.03 14.07
C PHE A 163 -15.36 14.76 14.84
N ILE A 164 -16.54 14.76 15.46
CA ILE A 164 -17.05 13.63 16.25
C ILE A 164 -17.28 12.39 15.37
N ALA A 165 -17.70 12.58 14.12
CA ALA A 165 -17.92 11.49 13.16
C ALA A 165 -16.63 10.98 12.50
N SER A 166 -15.53 11.76 12.54
CA SER A 166 -14.23 11.40 11.94
C SER A 166 -13.63 10.04 12.34
N PRO A 167 -13.90 9.45 13.54
CA PRO A 167 -13.43 8.11 13.90
C PRO A 167 -13.69 7.02 12.85
N VAL A 168 -14.82 7.08 12.14
CA VAL A 168 -15.13 6.11 11.08
C VAL A 168 -14.10 6.20 9.94
N MET A 169 -13.77 7.41 9.49
CA MET A 169 -12.72 7.65 8.51
C MET A 169 -11.34 7.24 9.05
N VAL A 170 -11.02 7.58 10.31
CA VAL A 170 -9.76 7.18 10.96
C VAL A 170 -9.56 5.67 10.85
N LEU A 171 -10.56 4.87 11.24
CA LEU A 171 -10.47 3.41 11.25
C LEU A 171 -10.26 2.84 9.84
N LEU A 172 -10.97 3.36 8.85
CA LEU A 172 -10.89 2.89 7.45
C LEU A 172 -9.55 3.24 6.81
N VAL A 173 -9.11 4.50 6.94
CA VAL A 173 -7.83 4.96 6.39
C VAL A 173 -6.66 4.31 7.11
N ARG A 174 -6.74 4.12 8.43
CA ARG A 174 -5.77 3.35 9.22
C ARG A 174 -5.63 1.93 8.70
N GLY A 175 -6.74 1.22 8.47
CA GLY A 175 -6.73 -0.14 7.92
C GLY A 175 -6.05 -0.20 6.55
N SER A 176 -6.36 0.76 5.67
CA SER A 176 -5.71 0.88 4.35
C SER A 176 -4.21 1.16 4.46
N ALA A 177 -3.82 2.12 5.31
CA ALA A 177 -2.42 2.47 5.52
C ALA A 177 -1.61 1.32 6.13
N LEU A 178 -2.18 0.56 7.07
CA LEU A 178 -1.56 -0.65 7.62
C LEU A 178 -1.29 -1.70 6.55
N SER A 179 -2.27 -1.93 5.66
CA SER A 179 -2.10 -2.88 4.56
C SER A 179 -1.00 -2.44 3.59
N LEU A 180 -0.97 -1.16 3.25
CA LEU A 180 0.01 -0.61 2.31
C LEU A 180 1.42 -0.52 2.91
N ARG A 181 1.55 -0.36 4.23
CA ARG A 181 2.85 -0.23 4.91
C ARG A 181 3.73 -1.47 4.75
N ASN A 182 3.13 -2.64 4.57
CA ASN A 182 3.80 -3.94 4.52
C ASN A 182 3.99 -4.43 3.07
N GLU A 183 3.82 -3.54 2.10
CA GLU A 183 4.07 -3.82 0.69
C GLU A 183 5.54 -3.61 0.33
N LEU A 184 6.05 -4.41 -0.61
CA LEU A 184 7.47 -4.41 -1.01
C LEU A 184 7.97 -3.04 -1.46
N PHE A 185 7.12 -2.24 -2.12
CA PHE A 185 7.50 -0.90 -2.56
C PHE A 185 7.68 0.09 -1.40
N VAL A 186 6.97 -0.11 -0.28
CA VAL A 186 7.17 0.70 0.94
C VAL A 186 8.47 0.29 1.61
N ASP A 187 8.79 -1.00 1.63
CA ASP A 187 10.07 -1.47 2.16
C ASP A 187 11.24 -1.00 1.29
N ALA A 188 11.11 -1.03 -0.03
CA ALA A 188 12.08 -0.43 -0.95
C ALA A 188 12.26 1.08 -0.71
N ALA A 189 11.17 1.82 -0.48
CA ALA A 189 11.21 3.24 -0.14
C ALA A 189 11.95 3.50 1.19
N LYS A 190 11.73 2.66 2.22
CA LYS A 190 12.46 2.72 3.49
C LYS A 190 13.94 2.40 3.31
N VAL A 191 14.27 1.36 2.54
CA VAL A 191 15.66 0.96 2.21
C VAL A 191 16.38 2.05 1.43
N SER A 192 15.65 2.81 0.61
CA SER A 192 16.13 3.98 -0.12
C SER A 192 16.22 5.25 0.76
N GLY A 193 15.97 5.16 2.07
CA GLY A 193 16.13 6.22 3.07
C GLY A 193 15.01 7.28 3.12
N LEU A 194 13.84 7.03 2.52
CA LEU A 194 12.77 8.02 2.48
C LEU A 194 12.10 8.27 3.84
N SER A 195 11.81 9.55 4.14
CA SER A 195 11.20 9.92 5.42
C SER A 195 9.76 9.38 5.58
N PRO A 196 9.33 9.05 6.81
CA PRO A 196 7.96 8.65 7.13
C PRO A 196 6.87 9.55 6.53
N ALA A 197 7.01 10.87 6.70
CA ALA A 197 6.03 11.84 6.19
C ALA A 197 5.95 11.79 4.66
N TYR A 198 7.10 11.68 3.99
CA TYR A 198 7.15 11.57 2.55
C TYR A 198 6.48 10.28 2.06
N ILE A 199 6.75 9.14 2.70
CA ILE A 199 6.11 7.87 2.35
C ILE A 199 4.58 7.96 2.52
N ILE A 200 4.12 8.55 3.63
CA ILE A 200 2.69 8.76 3.88
C ILE A 200 2.05 9.61 2.77
N PHE A 201 2.58 10.81 2.51
CA PHE A 201 1.92 11.76 1.60
C PHE A 201 2.10 11.40 0.11
N ARG A 202 3.21 10.75 -0.25
CA ARG A 202 3.57 10.50 -1.65
C ARG A 202 3.27 9.09 -2.13
N HIS A 203 3.29 8.10 -1.24
CA HIS A 203 3.08 6.69 -1.62
C HIS A 203 1.78 6.12 -1.05
N ILE A 204 1.42 6.43 0.20
CA ILE A 204 0.24 5.83 0.86
C ILE A 204 -1.03 6.62 0.57
N LEU A 205 -1.04 7.93 0.82
CA LEU A 205 -2.22 8.78 0.64
C LEU A 205 -2.82 8.66 -0.77
N PRO A 206 -2.05 8.75 -1.88
CA PRO A 206 -2.62 8.61 -3.22
C PRO A 206 -3.32 7.27 -3.44
N ARG A 207 -2.83 6.20 -2.80
CA ARG A 207 -3.42 4.85 -2.89
C ARG A 207 -4.65 4.69 -1.99
N SER A 208 -4.77 5.49 -0.93
CA SER A 208 -5.97 5.55 -0.07
C SER A 208 -7.01 6.59 -0.53
N LEU A 209 -6.70 7.49 -1.47
CA LEU A 209 -7.60 8.57 -1.91
C LEU A 209 -8.96 8.06 -2.37
N GLY A 210 -8.99 6.93 -3.08
CA GLY A 210 -10.26 6.38 -3.55
C GLY A 210 -11.19 5.97 -2.40
N LEU A 211 -10.65 5.38 -1.33
CA LEU A 211 -11.41 5.08 -0.12
C LEU A 211 -11.89 6.36 0.59
N ILE A 212 -11.01 7.36 0.71
CA ILE A 212 -11.29 8.64 1.36
C ILE A 212 -12.44 9.37 0.65
N ILE A 213 -12.40 9.44 -0.68
CA ILE A 213 -13.43 10.10 -1.49
C ILE A 213 -14.78 9.40 -1.30
N VAL A 214 -14.82 8.07 -1.38
CA VAL A 214 -16.05 7.28 -1.20
C VAL A 214 -16.66 7.55 0.16
N GLN A 215 -15.87 7.43 1.23
CA GLN A 215 -16.36 7.65 2.59
C GLN A 215 -16.77 9.10 2.84
N GLY A 216 -16.08 10.07 2.23
CA GLY A 216 -16.47 11.48 2.28
C GLY A 216 -17.84 11.74 1.64
N THR A 217 -18.13 11.12 0.48
CA THR A 217 -19.43 11.26 -0.20
C THR A 217 -20.59 10.61 0.55
N VAL A 218 -20.39 9.40 1.09
CA VAL A 218 -21.40 8.72 1.92
C VAL A 218 -21.70 9.54 3.19
N PHE A 219 -20.65 10.01 3.86
CA PHE A 219 -20.80 10.89 5.00
C PHE A 219 -21.51 12.21 4.65
N GLY A 220 -21.26 12.77 3.47
CA GLY A 220 -21.96 13.96 2.99
C GLY A 220 -23.47 13.79 2.92
N ALA A 221 -23.96 12.62 2.48
CA ALA A 221 -25.39 12.32 2.49
C ALA A 221 -25.95 12.33 3.93
N THR A 222 -25.23 11.71 4.87
CA THR A 222 -25.58 11.74 6.30
C THR A 222 -25.56 13.16 6.87
N ALA A 223 -24.58 13.98 6.48
CA ALA A 223 -24.45 15.36 6.94
C ALA A 223 -25.64 16.24 6.50
N ILE A 224 -26.09 16.11 5.24
CA ILE A 224 -27.27 16.85 4.74
C ILE A 224 -28.53 16.45 5.52
N VAL A 225 -28.76 15.14 5.69
CA VAL A 225 -29.94 14.65 6.42
C VAL A 225 -29.91 15.09 7.87
N LEU A 226 -28.74 15.05 8.53
CA LEU A 226 -28.61 15.47 9.93
C LEU A 226 -28.79 16.97 10.08
N GLU A 227 -28.18 17.80 9.23
CA GLU A 227 -28.36 19.26 9.24
C GLU A 227 -29.84 19.61 9.09
N SER A 228 -30.50 18.98 8.11
CA SER A 228 -31.93 19.17 7.87
C SER A 228 -32.78 18.74 9.06
N ALA A 229 -32.42 17.65 9.75
CA ALA A 229 -33.12 17.19 10.95
C ALA A 229 -32.93 18.13 12.13
N LEU A 230 -31.74 18.70 12.33
CA LEU A 230 -31.49 19.67 13.41
C LEU A 230 -32.20 20.99 13.14
N SER A 231 -32.19 21.43 11.89
CA SER A 231 -32.93 22.60 11.43
C SER A 231 -34.43 22.41 11.57
N PHE A 232 -34.94 21.21 11.24
CA PHE A 232 -36.33 20.82 11.50
C PHE A 232 -36.71 20.91 12.99
N LEU A 233 -35.80 20.55 13.89
CA LEU A 233 -35.99 20.65 15.34
C LEU A 233 -35.82 22.08 15.90
N GLY A 234 -35.60 23.08 15.05
CA GLY A 234 -35.48 24.49 15.44
C GLY A 234 -34.10 24.91 15.92
N PHE A 235 -33.06 24.08 15.70
CA PHE A 235 -31.67 24.41 16.04
C PHE A 235 -30.85 24.93 14.85
N GLY A 236 -31.47 25.06 13.68
CA GLY A 236 -30.84 25.54 12.45
C GLY A 236 -30.85 27.06 12.34
N GLU A 237 -30.89 27.54 11.09
CA GLU A 237 -30.98 28.97 10.79
C GLU A 237 -32.22 29.62 11.41
N GLN A 238 -32.08 30.85 11.89
CA GLN A 238 -33.20 31.56 12.51
C GLN A 238 -34.14 32.12 11.43
N GLN A 239 -35.45 31.91 11.58
CA GLN A 239 -36.43 32.58 10.74
C GLN A 239 -36.25 34.11 10.85
N PRO A 240 -36.27 34.86 9.73
CA PRO A 240 -36.91 34.55 8.46
C PRO A 240 -36.03 33.82 7.42
N ALA A 241 -34.74 33.57 7.69
CA ALA A 241 -33.84 32.96 6.71
C ALA A 241 -34.29 31.53 6.31
N PRO A 242 -34.37 31.21 5.01
CA PRO A 242 -34.75 29.87 4.57
C PRO A 242 -33.59 28.89 4.76
N SER A 243 -33.92 27.67 5.19
CA SER A 243 -33.06 26.48 5.11
C SER A 243 -33.97 25.28 4.79
N TRP A 244 -33.43 24.21 4.21
CA TRP A 244 -34.27 23.07 3.83
C TRP A 244 -34.97 22.42 5.04
N GLY A 245 -34.28 22.27 6.17
CA GLY A 245 -34.87 21.73 7.39
C GLY A 245 -36.01 22.58 7.96
N ASN A 246 -35.84 23.91 8.01
CA ASN A 246 -36.89 24.84 8.46
C ASN A 246 -38.13 24.75 7.56
N MET A 247 -37.93 24.63 6.24
CA MET A 247 -39.03 24.52 5.29
C MET A 247 -39.78 23.19 5.44
N VAL A 248 -39.07 22.09 5.72
CA VAL A 248 -39.71 20.81 6.04
C VAL A 248 -40.47 20.87 7.37
N ALA A 249 -39.95 21.57 8.39
CA ALA A 249 -40.66 21.76 9.66
C ALA A 249 -41.94 22.57 9.47
N GLU A 250 -41.88 23.64 8.69
CA GLU A 250 -43.06 24.44 8.33
C GLU A 250 -44.08 23.59 7.57
N ALA A 251 -43.64 22.81 6.58
CA ALA A 251 -44.51 21.90 5.83
C ALA A 251 -45.15 20.81 6.71
N ALA A 252 -44.39 20.22 7.64
CA ALA A 252 -44.87 19.19 8.55
C ALA A 252 -45.96 19.73 9.50
N ASN A 253 -45.79 20.96 10.00
CA ASN A 253 -46.81 21.62 10.82
C ASN A 253 -48.11 21.93 10.05
N GLN A 254 -48.04 22.01 8.72
CA GLN A 254 -49.17 22.32 7.83
C GLN A 254 -49.66 21.11 7.04
N ILE A 255 -49.22 19.89 7.38
CA ILE A 255 -49.48 18.69 6.58
C ILE A 255 -50.96 18.39 6.39
N VAL A 256 -51.81 18.77 7.34
CA VAL A 256 -53.27 18.58 7.27
C VAL A 256 -53.92 19.57 6.30
N LEU A 257 -53.42 20.81 6.24
CA LEU A 257 -54.00 21.89 5.46
C LEU A 257 -53.47 21.91 4.02
N ASN A 258 -52.18 21.70 3.86
CA ASN A 258 -51.53 21.67 2.56
C ASN A 258 -50.40 20.61 2.53
N PRO A 259 -50.75 19.33 2.26
CA PRO A 259 -49.77 18.25 2.16
C PRO A 259 -48.72 18.49 1.06
N TRP A 260 -49.05 19.31 0.05
CA TRP A 260 -48.15 19.56 -1.08
C TRP A 260 -46.80 20.12 -0.63
N LEU A 261 -46.77 20.99 0.37
CA LEU A 261 -45.55 21.65 0.85
C LEU A 261 -44.44 20.68 1.27
N LEU A 262 -44.80 19.48 1.72
CA LEU A 262 -43.83 18.48 2.17
C LEU A 262 -43.08 17.83 1.01
N TYR A 263 -43.70 17.67 -0.16
CA TYR A 263 -43.09 16.99 -1.29
C TYR A 263 -41.88 17.74 -1.87
N PRO A 264 -41.95 19.03 -2.27
CA PRO A 264 -40.80 19.72 -2.84
C PRO A 264 -39.69 19.96 -1.79
N THR A 265 -40.06 20.22 -0.53
CA THR A 265 -39.12 20.46 0.56
C THR A 265 -38.42 19.17 1.03
N GLY A 266 -39.12 18.04 1.07
CA GLY A 266 -38.52 16.74 1.37
C GLY A 266 -37.76 16.15 0.19
N ALA A 267 -38.25 16.32 -1.04
CA ALA A 267 -37.63 15.77 -2.24
C ALA A 267 -36.24 16.34 -2.50
N ILE A 268 -36.01 17.65 -2.27
CA ILE A 268 -34.68 18.24 -2.46
C ILE A 268 -33.63 17.59 -1.54
N ILE A 269 -33.99 17.31 -0.29
CA ILE A 269 -33.10 16.69 0.71
C ILE A 269 -32.85 15.24 0.32
N PHE A 270 -33.92 14.49 0.03
CA PHE A 270 -33.84 13.08 -0.36
C PHE A 270 -33.01 12.87 -1.63
N LEU A 271 -33.30 13.61 -2.70
CA LEU A 271 -32.60 13.48 -3.98
C LEU A 271 -31.13 13.89 -3.87
N THR A 272 -30.82 14.91 -3.08
CA THR A 272 -29.44 15.35 -2.87
C THR A 272 -28.64 14.33 -2.05
N ALA A 273 -29.22 13.79 -0.98
CA ALA A 273 -28.60 12.72 -0.20
C ALA A 273 -28.42 11.44 -1.04
N LEU A 274 -29.42 11.06 -1.83
CA LEU A 274 -29.36 9.91 -2.74
C LEU A 274 -28.26 10.10 -3.80
N ALA A 275 -28.18 11.29 -4.41
CA ALA A 275 -27.17 11.60 -5.41
C ALA A 275 -25.74 11.49 -4.84
N LEU A 276 -25.50 12.00 -3.63
CA LEU A 276 -24.22 11.85 -2.94
C LEU A 276 -23.87 10.37 -2.69
N GLY A 277 -24.83 9.57 -2.22
CA GLY A 277 -24.63 8.13 -1.98
C GLY A 277 -24.31 7.35 -3.25
N VAL A 278 -25.06 7.57 -4.33
CA VAL A 278 -24.84 6.89 -5.63
C VAL A 278 -23.48 7.26 -6.23
N VAL A 279 -23.13 8.55 -6.19
CA VAL A 279 -21.83 9.02 -6.70
C VAL A 279 -20.69 8.35 -5.93
N GLY A 280 -20.80 8.26 -4.60
CA GLY A 280 -19.84 7.54 -3.76
C GLY A 280 -19.66 6.08 -4.13
N ASP A 281 -20.76 5.34 -4.28
CA ASP A 281 -20.72 3.93 -4.65
C ASP A 281 -20.08 3.68 -6.03
N SER A 282 -20.29 4.60 -6.98
CA SER A 282 -19.66 4.51 -8.30
C SER A 282 -18.13 4.71 -8.27
N LEU A 283 -17.66 5.59 -7.37
CA LEU A 283 -16.24 5.84 -7.13
C LEU A 283 -15.59 4.63 -6.47
N ARG A 284 -16.32 3.92 -5.60
CA ARG A 284 -15.87 2.67 -4.94
C ARG A 284 -15.54 1.58 -5.94
N ASP A 285 -16.41 1.33 -6.91
CA ASP A 285 -16.22 0.25 -7.89
C ASP A 285 -14.97 0.43 -8.76
N ARG A 286 -14.61 1.68 -9.11
CA ARG A 286 -13.40 1.97 -9.91
C ARG A 286 -12.10 1.78 -9.13
N VAL A 287 -12.18 1.87 -7.81
CA VAL A 287 -11.02 1.80 -6.89
C VAL A 287 -10.85 0.39 -6.31
N SER A 288 -11.91 -0.42 -6.27
CA SER A 288 -11.93 -1.74 -5.62
C SER A 288 -11.30 -2.88 -6.43
N GLY A 289 -10.71 -2.61 -7.61
CA GLY A 289 -10.20 -3.64 -8.53
C GLY A 289 -8.90 -4.36 -8.12
N SER A 290 -8.33 -4.14 -6.94
CA SER A 290 -6.95 -4.58 -6.63
C SER A 290 -6.70 -5.13 -5.21
N TRP A 291 -7.72 -5.43 -4.41
CA TRP A 291 -7.48 -5.72 -2.99
C TRP A 291 -7.68 -7.19 -2.64
N THR A 292 -6.59 -7.97 -2.67
CA THR A 292 -6.48 -9.26 -1.98
C THR A 292 -6.01 -9.00 -0.56
N GLN A 293 -6.87 -9.22 0.43
CA GLN A 293 -6.53 -9.03 1.84
C GLN A 293 -5.59 -10.13 2.33
N SER A 294 -4.32 -9.79 2.55
CA SER A 294 -3.45 -10.55 3.45
C SER A 294 -3.78 -10.13 4.90
N THR A 295 -4.36 -11.06 5.66
CA THR A 295 -4.62 -10.90 7.09
C THR A 295 -3.29 -11.01 7.84
N LEU A 296 -2.83 -9.91 8.45
CA LEU A 296 -1.63 -9.90 9.29
C LEU A 296 -1.97 -9.80 10.78
N THR A 297 -1.39 -10.74 11.52
CA THR A 297 -1.44 -10.88 12.97
C THR A 297 -0.30 -10.10 13.64
N LYS A 298 -0.63 -9.49 14.78
CA LYS A 298 0.20 -8.85 15.84
C LYS A 298 1.74 -8.88 15.68
N ALA A 299 2.31 -7.67 15.65
CA ALA A 299 3.75 -7.38 15.62
C ALA A 299 4.57 -8.20 16.64
N VAL A 300 5.61 -8.85 16.12
CA VAL A 300 6.61 -9.58 16.90
C VAL A 300 7.56 -8.59 17.56
N ARG A 301 7.73 -8.73 18.88
CA ARG A 301 8.62 -7.94 19.72
C ARG A 301 10.07 -8.38 19.46
N ARG A 302 10.84 -7.57 18.71
CA ARG A 302 12.31 -7.68 18.67
C ARG A 302 12.85 -7.58 20.10
N THR A 303 13.72 -8.50 20.49
CA THR A 303 14.46 -8.48 21.76
C THR A 303 15.38 -7.26 21.83
N ALA A 304 15.70 -6.86 23.06
CA ALA A 304 16.25 -5.57 23.45
C ALA A 304 17.48 -5.11 22.63
N TYR A 305 17.49 -3.83 22.26
CA TYR A 305 18.64 -3.14 21.69
C TYR A 305 19.70 -2.92 22.78
N ASP A 306 20.82 -3.63 22.69
CA ASP A 306 22.05 -3.30 23.42
C ASP A 306 22.83 -2.19 22.66
N GLU A 307 23.77 -1.54 23.34
CA GLU A 307 24.64 -0.51 22.74
C GLU A 307 25.45 -1.03 21.54
N PRO A 308 25.79 -0.18 20.55
CA PRO A 308 26.46 -0.60 19.32
C PRO A 308 27.81 -1.27 19.60
N ARG A 309 28.02 -2.49 19.10
CA ARG A 309 29.30 -3.20 19.22
C ARG A 309 30.21 -2.86 18.05
N ILE A 310 31.44 -2.41 18.34
CA ILE A 310 32.49 -2.10 17.36
C ILE A 310 33.71 -2.99 17.63
N ARG A 311 34.23 -3.68 16.61
CA ARG A 311 35.50 -4.43 16.65
C ARG A 311 36.57 -3.69 15.85
N THR A 312 37.76 -3.53 16.41
CA THR A 312 38.96 -3.03 15.70
C THR A 312 39.81 -4.23 15.27
N LEU A 313 39.84 -4.54 13.98
CA LEU A 313 40.72 -5.57 13.40
C LEU A 313 41.55 -4.95 12.27
N ALA A 314 42.87 -5.13 12.31
CA ALA A 314 43.84 -4.52 11.39
C ALA A 314 43.81 -5.10 9.95
N SER A 315 42.98 -6.13 9.71
CA SER A 315 42.77 -6.81 8.43
C SER A 315 41.34 -7.40 8.39
N ALA A 316 40.34 -6.59 8.74
CA ALA A 316 38.95 -7.06 8.83
C ALA A 316 38.34 -7.28 7.42
N PRO A 317 37.53 -8.33 7.20
CA PRO A 317 36.69 -8.42 6.02
C PRO A 317 35.69 -7.25 5.95
N LEU A 318 35.23 -6.89 4.75
CA LEU A 318 34.23 -5.84 4.54
C LEU A 318 32.90 -6.24 5.21
N LEU A 319 32.48 -7.49 4.99
CA LEU A 319 31.33 -8.12 5.63
C LEU A 319 31.78 -9.41 6.29
N SER A 320 31.35 -9.64 7.53
CA SER A 320 31.49 -10.91 8.23
C SER A 320 30.15 -11.33 8.82
N VAL A 321 29.66 -12.49 8.40
CA VAL A 321 28.46 -13.12 8.95
C VAL A 321 28.94 -14.19 9.91
N GLU A 322 28.56 -14.09 11.19
CA GLU A 322 28.99 -15.01 12.25
C GLU A 322 27.77 -15.67 12.91
N GLY A 323 27.57 -16.96 12.66
CA GLY A 323 26.55 -17.78 13.31
C GLY A 323 25.10 -17.33 13.08
N LEU A 324 24.83 -16.69 11.94
CA LEU A 324 23.52 -16.13 11.60
C LEU A 324 22.46 -17.24 11.61
N THR A 325 21.45 -17.05 12.46
CA THR A 325 20.31 -17.95 12.59
C THR A 325 19.03 -17.12 12.42
N VAL A 326 18.16 -17.54 11.50
CA VAL A 326 16.91 -16.81 11.19
C VAL A 326 15.72 -17.75 11.33
N ALA A 327 14.74 -17.31 12.11
CA ALA A 327 13.50 -18.04 12.37
C ALA A 327 12.28 -17.26 11.89
N TYR A 328 11.32 -17.98 11.30
CA TYR A 328 10.03 -17.44 10.88
C TYR A 328 8.93 -17.89 11.83
N ARG A 329 8.05 -16.97 12.19
CA ARG A 329 6.84 -17.26 12.94
C ARG A 329 5.72 -17.68 11.99
N LEU A 330 5.20 -18.88 12.21
CA LEU A 330 4.09 -19.47 11.49
C LEU A 330 2.74 -18.94 12.01
N ARG A 331 1.67 -19.16 11.24
CA ARG A 331 0.31 -18.67 11.55
C ARG A 331 -0.27 -19.26 12.84
N ASP A 332 0.15 -20.47 13.19
CA ASP A 332 -0.21 -21.18 14.43
C ASP A 332 0.58 -20.68 15.66
N GLY A 333 1.49 -19.72 15.48
CA GLY A 333 2.36 -19.19 16.52
C GLY A 333 3.65 -19.97 16.73
N ALA A 334 3.85 -21.10 16.05
CA ALA A 334 5.11 -21.83 16.10
C ALA A 334 6.23 -21.04 15.41
N THR A 335 7.46 -21.19 15.87
CA THR A 335 8.64 -20.65 15.20
C THR A 335 9.36 -21.78 14.45
N LYS A 336 9.67 -21.53 13.18
CA LYS A 336 10.45 -22.43 12.34
C LYS A 336 11.74 -21.74 11.94
N THR A 337 12.86 -22.28 12.41
CA THR A 337 14.18 -21.87 11.94
C THR A 337 14.35 -22.32 10.49
N VAL A 338 14.80 -21.39 9.64
CA VAL A 338 15.04 -21.62 8.20
C VAL A 338 16.52 -21.49 7.87
N VAL A 339 17.26 -20.67 8.63
CA VAL A 339 18.71 -20.52 8.49
C VAL A 339 19.36 -20.87 9.82
N HIS A 340 20.39 -21.71 9.79
CA HIS A 340 21.02 -22.33 10.95
C HIS A 340 22.53 -22.04 10.96
N ASN A 341 22.97 -21.21 11.91
CA ASN A 341 24.40 -20.98 12.20
C ASN A 341 25.29 -20.68 10.98
N VAL A 342 24.78 -19.88 10.03
CA VAL A 342 25.51 -19.55 8.80
C VAL A 342 26.65 -18.59 9.09
N SER A 343 27.85 -18.92 8.62
CA SER A 343 29.03 -18.07 8.77
C SER A 343 29.85 -17.99 7.50
N PHE A 344 30.24 -16.78 7.09
CA PHE A 344 31.14 -16.52 5.97
C PHE A 344 31.60 -15.06 5.95
N ASP A 345 32.71 -14.81 5.25
CA ASP A 345 33.32 -13.47 5.13
C ASP A 345 33.42 -13.05 3.67
N VAL A 346 33.31 -11.74 3.45
CA VAL A 346 33.51 -11.06 2.15
C VAL A 346 34.59 -9.98 2.34
N ALA A 347 35.70 -10.13 1.63
CA ALA A 347 36.77 -9.14 1.57
C ALA A 347 36.39 -7.96 0.65
N LYS A 348 37.13 -6.87 0.76
CA LYS A 348 36.93 -5.70 -0.09
C LYS A 348 37.32 -6.01 -1.54
N GLY A 349 36.43 -5.70 -2.50
CA GLY A 349 36.59 -6.04 -3.91
C GLY A 349 36.40 -7.52 -4.26
N GLU A 350 35.99 -8.36 -3.30
CA GLU A 350 35.70 -9.78 -3.52
C GLU A 350 34.26 -9.98 -4.00
N THR A 351 34.06 -10.92 -4.93
CA THR A 351 32.74 -11.48 -5.27
C THR A 351 32.56 -12.84 -4.60
N VAL A 352 31.59 -12.95 -3.71
CA VAL A 352 31.20 -14.21 -3.06
C VAL A 352 29.84 -14.68 -3.59
N GLY A 353 29.81 -15.89 -4.12
CA GLY A 353 28.58 -16.55 -4.58
C GLY A 353 27.94 -17.38 -3.47
N ILE A 354 26.64 -17.22 -3.25
CA ILE A 354 25.84 -18.11 -2.39
C ILE A 354 24.96 -18.97 -3.28
N VAL A 355 25.19 -20.28 -3.26
CA VAL A 355 24.55 -21.24 -4.16
C VAL A 355 23.77 -22.32 -3.42
N GLY A 356 22.75 -22.87 -4.05
CA GLY A 356 21.94 -23.96 -3.52
C GLY A 356 20.55 -24.00 -4.12
N GLU A 357 19.80 -25.06 -3.83
CA GLU A 357 18.42 -25.23 -4.31
C GLU A 357 17.47 -24.11 -3.85
N SER A 358 16.36 -23.97 -4.57
CA SER A 358 15.26 -23.11 -4.13
C SER A 358 14.79 -23.52 -2.73
N GLY A 359 14.65 -22.56 -1.82
CA GLY A 359 14.29 -22.82 -0.42
C GLY A 359 15.44 -23.23 0.50
N SER A 360 16.71 -23.20 0.07
CA SER A 360 17.86 -23.49 0.94
C SER A 360 18.20 -22.38 1.94
N GLY A 361 17.51 -21.23 1.90
CA GLY A 361 17.69 -20.11 2.84
C GLY A 361 18.54 -18.93 2.33
N LYS A 362 18.96 -18.92 1.05
CA LYS A 362 19.84 -17.88 0.47
C LYS A 362 19.28 -16.45 0.58
N THR A 363 18.05 -16.23 0.11
CA THR A 363 17.36 -14.94 0.22
C THR A 363 17.17 -14.50 1.67
N THR A 364 16.90 -15.46 2.57
CA THR A 364 16.80 -15.19 4.01
C THR A 364 18.14 -14.71 4.59
N VAL A 365 19.28 -15.25 4.14
CA VAL A 365 20.61 -14.77 4.51
C VAL A 365 20.85 -13.35 3.98
N ALA A 366 20.49 -13.05 2.73
CA ALA A 366 20.56 -11.69 2.19
C ALA A 366 19.78 -10.68 3.02
N PHE A 367 18.52 -10.99 3.35
CA PHE A 367 17.71 -10.11 4.20
C PHE A 367 18.21 -10.02 5.64
N GLY A 368 18.85 -11.08 6.15
CA GLY A 368 19.59 -11.06 7.41
C GLY A 368 20.74 -10.05 7.38
N ILE A 369 21.56 -10.06 6.31
CA ILE A 369 22.65 -9.09 6.10
C ILE A 369 22.12 -7.66 6.08
N LEU A 370 21.03 -7.43 5.35
CA LEU A 370 20.42 -6.10 5.20
C LEU A 370 19.63 -5.65 6.43
N GLY A 371 19.35 -6.53 7.40
CA GLY A 371 18.52 -6.25 8.57
C GLY A 371 17.02 -6.10 8.27
N VAL A 372 16.55 -6.64 7.15
CA VAL A 372 15.14 -6.60 6.68
C VAL A 372 14.53 -8.00 6.54
N PRO A 373 14.59 -8.88 7.57
CA PRO A 373 14.16 -10.27 7.44
C PRO A 373 12.65 -10.45 7.14
N GLY A 374 11.84 -9.40 7.32
CA GLY A 374 10.37 -9.40 7.17
C GLY A 374 9.64 -9.39 8.52
N ASP A 375 8.36 -9.00 8.53
CA ASP A 375 7.56 -8.84 9.76
C ASP A 375 7.37 -10.13 10.57
N ASN A 376 7.44 -11.29 9.90
CA ASN A 376 7.30 -12.61 10.51
C ASN A 376 8.63 -13.32 10.74
N ALA A 377 9.76 -12.66 10.53
CA ALA A 377 11.09 -13.26 10.65
C ALA A 377 11.94 -12.52 11.68
N GLU A 378 12.72 -13.28 12.45
CA GLU A 378 13.62 -12.76 13.45
C GLU A 378 15.01 -13.39 13.31
N ILE A 379 16.04 -12.57 13.44
CA ILE A 379 17.41 -13.06 13.64
C ILE A 379 17.47 -13.53 15.09
N SER A 380 17.43 -14.85 15.30
CA SER A 380 17.35 -15.45 16.63
C SER A 380 18.72 -15.61 17.29
N ALA A 381 19.79 -15.67 16.50
CA ALA A 381 21.17 -15.70 16.95
C ALA A 381 22.13 -15.25 15.84
N GLY A 382 23.36 -14.94 16.23
CA GLY A 382 24.44 -14.56 15.33
C GLY A 382 24.58 -13.04 15.13
N HIS A 383 25.63 -12.67 14.41
CA HIS A 383 26.05 -11.29 14.18
C HIS A 383 26.34 -11.06 12.70
N VAL A 384 26.12 -9.83 12.25
CA VAL A 384 26.46 -9.38 10.90
C VAL A 384 27.32 -8.14 11.05
N TRP A 385 28.62 -8.30 10.84
CA TRP A 385 29.59 -7.23 10.94
C TRP A 385 29.83 -6.60 9.58
N PHE A 386 29.73 -5.28 9.50
CA PHE A 386 30.13 -4.50 8.33
C PHE A 386 31.15 -3.45 8.75
N GLU A 387 32.37 -3.54 8.21
CA GLU A 387 33.53 -2.72 8.60
C GLU A 387 33.73 -2.63 10.13
N GLY A 388 33.58 -3.78 10.81
CA GLY A 388 33.73 -3.87 12.27
C GLY A 388 32.52 -3.37 13.08
N THR A 389 31.44 -2.89 12.46
CA THR A 389 30.19 -2.52 13.14
C THR A 389 29.18 -3.67 13.06
N ASP A 390 28.60 -4.09 14.18
CA ASP A 390 27.56 -5.12 14.19
C ASP A 390 26.17 -4.54 13.81
N LEU A 391 25.74 -4.82 12.59
CA LEU A 391 24.47 -4.38 12.04
C LEU A 391 23.25 -4.95 12.78
N THR A 392 23.38 -6.10 13.45
CA THR A 392 22.26 -6.73 14.16
C THR A 392 21.83 -5.96 15.41
N THR A 393 22.72 -5.14 15.96
CA THR A 393 22.48 -4.32 17.15
C THR A 393 21.92 -2.93 16.83
N LEU A 394 21.96 -2.52 15.56
CA LEU A 394 21.58 -1.18 15.16
C LEU A 394 20.06 -0.99 15.10
N THR A 395 19.57 0.18 15.49
CA THR A 395 18.18 0.58 15.26
C THR A 395 17.92 0.75 13.76
N ASP A 396 16.65 0.70 13.35
CA ASP A 396 16.30 0.88 11.93
C ASP A 396 16.76 2.24 11.37
N SER A 397 16.73 3.29 12.20
CA SER A 397 17.26 4.62 11.85
C SER A 397 18.78 4.66 11.69
N GLN A 398 19.52 3.81 12.41
CA GLN A 398 20.97 3.67 12.26
C GLN A 398 21.30 2.83 11.03
N LEU A 399 20.57 1.72 10.81
CA LEU A 399 20.71 0.87 9.61
C LEU A 399 20.44 1.62 8.31
N ALA A 400 19.52 2.59 8.33
CA ALA A 400 19.23 3.44 7.18
C ALA A 400 20.45 4.21 6.65
N ARG A 401 21.50 4.42 7.45
CA ARG A 401 22.76 5.05 7.01
C ARG A 401 23.68 4.09 6.26
N TYR A 402 23.49 2.79 6.44
CA TYR A 402 24.25 1.76 5.73
C TYR A 402 23.52 1.35 4.46
N ARG A 403 22.20 1.20 4.52
CA ARG A 403 21.36 0.85 3.37
C ARG A 403 21.37 1.97 2.33
N GLY A 404 21.50 1.60 1.05
CA GLY A 404 21.47 2.54 -0.07
C GLY A 404 22.77 3.32 -0.30
N GLN A 405 23.51 3.66 0.77
CA GLN A 405 24.79 4.39 0.69
C GLN A 405 26.04 3.49 0.80
N ARG A 406 26.02 2.47 1.67
CA ARG A 406 27.17 1.57 1.90
C ARG A 406 26.88 0.15 1.40
N ILE A 407 25.64 -0.31 1.56
CA ILE A 407 25.15 -1.63 1.17
C ILE A 407 23.92 -1.44 0.30
N ALA A 408 23.98 -1.98 -0.91
CA ALA A 408 22.87 -1.96 -1.85
C ALA A 408 22.31 -3.35 -2.11
N TYR A 409 21.09 -3.40 -2.61
CA TYR A 409 20.37 -4.63 -2.89
C TYR A 409 19.76 -4.58 -4.29
N VAL A 410 19.96 -5.63 -5.07
CA VAL A 410 19.25 -5.90 -6.32
C VAL A 410 18.36 -7.11 -6.10
N ALA A 411 17.05 -6.91 -6.20
CA ALA A 411 16.05 -7.96 -6.01
C ALA A 411 15.96 -8.89 -7.22
N GLN A 412 15.44 -10.09 -6.97
CA GLN A 412 15.19 -11.13 -7.96
C GLN A 412 14.28 -10.69 -9.11
N GLU A 413 13.24 -9.89 -8.83
CA GLU A 413 12.30 -9.39 -9.85
C GLU A 413 12.26 -7.86 -9.89
N PRO A 414 12.86 -7.20 -10.91
CA PRO A 414 12.93 -5.74 -10.97
C PRO A 414 11.56 -5.08 -11.12
N MET A 415 10.62 -5.77 -11.76
CA MET A 415 9.26 -5.28 -12.03
C MET A 415 8.42 -5.10 -10.77
N VAL A 416 8.72 -5.86 -9.71
CA VAL A 416 8.01 -5.83 -8.43
C VAL A 416 8.76 -4.96 -7.40
N ALA A 417 10.07 -4.80 -7.58
CA ALA A 417 10.93 -4.07 -6.64
C ALA A 417 10.79 -2.54 -6.73
N LEU A 418 10.34 -1.99 -7.87
CA LEU A 418 10.25 -0.55 -8.11
C LEU A 418 8.79 -0.10 -8.25
N ASP A 419 8.46 1.12 -7.79
CA ASP A 419 7.09 1.66 -7.89
C ASP A 419 6.71 1.93 -9.36
N PRO A 420 5.75 1.19 -9.95
CA PRO A 420 5.46 1.27 -11.37
C PRO A 420 4.71 2.54 -11.78
N THR A 421 4.26 3.35 -10.81
CA THR A 421 3.48 4.57 -11.05
C THR A 421 4.33 5.80 -11.31
N TYR A 422 5.64 5.70 -11.09
CA TYR A 422 6.60 6.79 -11.30
C TYR A 422 7.51 6.52 -12.49
N ARG A 423 7.98 7.62 -13.10
CA ARG A 423 9.00 7.56 -14.15
C ARG A 423 10.35 7.21 -13.54
N ILE A 424 11.20 6.51 -14.30
CA ILE A 424 12.52 6.06 -13.83
C ILE A 424 13.38 7.24 -13.36
N GLY A 425 13.42 8.33 -14.13
CA GLY A 425 14.20 9.51 -13.77
C GLY A 425 13.67 10.26 -12.54
N TYR A 426 12.37 10.11 -12.20
CA TYR A 426 11.85 10.62 -10.92
C TYR A 426 12.37 9.79 -9.76
N LEU A 427 12.25 8.47 -9.87
CA LEU A 427 12.68 7.53 -8.85
C LEU A 427 14.20 7.65 -8.61
N LEU A 428 15.04 7.70 -9.64
CA LEU A 428 16.50 7.82 -9.48
C LEU A 428 16.91 9.15 -8.86
N ARG A 429 16.28 10.27 -9.25
CA ARG A 429 16.49 11.57 -8.59
C ARG A 429 16.19 11.51 -7.11
N GLU A 430 15.12 10.79 -6.77
CA GLU A 430 14.71 10.67 -5.38
C GLU A 430 15.71 9.85 -4.57
N THR A 431 16.22 8.75 -5.12
CA THR A 431 17.29 7.97 -4.51
C THR A 431 18.56 8.80 -4.34
N LEU A 432 18.97 9.57 -5.36
CA LEU A 432 20.14 10.47 -5.30
C LEU A 432 19.97 11.58 -4.27
N ARG A 433 18.77 12.15 -4.15
CA ARG A 433 18.47 13.18 -3.15
C ARG A 433 18.62 12.66 -1.74
N VAL A 434 18.20 11.43 -1.47
CA VAL A 434 18.29 10.84 -0.14
C VAL A 434 19.71 10.38 0.17
N ASN A 435 20.37 9.71 -0.78
CA ASN A 435 21.66 9.10 -0.54
C ASN A 435 22.82 10.11 -0.63
N GLU A 436 22.77 11.06 -1.55
CA GLU A 436 23.86 12.01 -1.82
C GLU A 436 23.47 13.48 -1.58
N GLY A 437 22.20 13.77 -1.29
CA GLY A 437 21.72 15.15 -1.13
C GLY A 437 21.59 15.94 -2.45
N LEU A 438 21.78 15.29 -3.59
CA LEU A 438 21.74 15.94 -4.91
C LEU A 438 20.31 16.33 -5.29
N THR A 439 20.14 17.54 -5.81
CA THR A 439 18.83 18.06 -6.26
C THR A 439 18.96 18.89 -7.54
N GLY A 440 17.84 19.08 -8.25
CA GLY A 440 17.80 19.95 -9.43
C GLY A 440 18.66 19.43 -10.60
N PRO A 441 19.31 20.33 -11.38
CA PRO A 441 20.04 19.94 -12.59
C PRO A 441 21.20 18.97 -12.37
N SER A 442 21.90 19.05 -11.23
CA SER A 442 22.99 18.12 -10.91
C SER A 442 22.48 16.71 -10.65
N ALA A 443 21.27 16.58 -10.11
CA ALA A 443 20.62 15.27 -9.97
C ALA A 443 20.20 14.72 -11.33
N ASP A 444 19.67 15.54 -12.23
CA ASP A 444 19.32 15.11 -13.60
C ASP A 444 20.57 14.63 -14.37
N GLU A 445 21.69 15.34 -14.25
CA GLU A 445 22.98 14.93 -14.85
C GLU A 445 23.46 13.59 -14.29
N ARG A 446 23.40 13.40 -12.97
CA ARG A 446 23.79 12.15 -12.31
C ARG A 446 22.85 10.99 -12.65
N VAL A 447 21.55 11.23 -12.83
CA VAL A 447 20.61 10.21 -13.34
C VAL A 447 21.05 9.73 -14.72
N THR A 448 21.35 10.66 -15.62
CA THR A 448 21.77 10.32 -16.98
C THR A 448 23.11 9.58 -16.96
N GLU A 449 24.04 9.95 -16.08
CA GLU A 449 25.30 9.22 -15.86
C GLU A 449 25.07 7.79 -15.37
N LEU A 450 24.26 7.59 -14.31
CA LEU A 450 23.94 6.26 -13.78
C LEU A 450 23.30 5.35 -14.84
N LEU A 451 22.38 5.89 -15.65
CA LEU A 451 21.75 5.14 -16.72
C LEU A 451 22.76 4.76 -17.84
N ARG A 452 23.79 5.59 -18.08
CA ARG A 452 24.90 5.24 -18.98
C ARG A 452 25.83 4.21 -18.38
N GLU A 453 26.14 4.29 -17.08
CA GLU A 453 26.98 3.32 -16.36
C GLU A 453 26.41 1.90 -16.48
N VAL A 454 25.09 1.76 -16.46
CA VAL A 454 24.39 0.47 -16.69
C VAL A 454 24.14 0.15 -18.17
N GLU A 455 24.82 0.84 -19.09
CA GLU A 455 24.77 0.70 -20.55
C GLU A 455 23.38 0.78 -21.19
N LEU A 456 22.51 1.67 -20.70
CA LEU A 456 21.28 1.97 -21.42
C LEU A 456 21.58 2.93 -22.57
N SER A 457 21.24 2.52 -23.79
CA SER A 457 21.61 3.24 -25.03
C SER A 457 20.98 4.63 -25.15
N ASP A 458 19.81 4.84 -24.54
CA ASP A 458 19.10 6.12 -24.55
C ASP A 458 18.64 6.49 -23.12
N PRO A 459 19.58 7.02 -22.29
CA PRO A 459 19.31 7.41 -20.92
C PRO A 459 18.15 8.40 -20.78
N ASP A 460 18.06 9.38 -21.68
CA ASP A 460 17.07 10.46 -21.60
C ASP A 460 15.66 9.93 -21.87
N ARG A 461 15.52 9.00 -22.82
CA ARG A 461 14.25 8.29 -23.05
C ARG A 461 13.90 7.43 -21.85
N VAL A 462 14.84 6.62 -21.35
CA VAL A 462 14.58 5.72 -20.21
C VAL A 462 14.19 6.50 -18.96
N ALA A 463 14.86 7.62 -18.68
CA ALA A 463 14.50 8.50 -17.56
C ALA A 463 13.06 9.04 -17.65
N ARG A 464 12.52 9.20 -18.86
CA ARG A 464 11.14 9.64 -19.11
C ARG A 464 10.13 8.48 -19.15
N SER A 465 10.59 7.24 -19.25
CA SER A 465 9.74 6.05 -19.29
C SER A 465 9.27 5.61 -17.90
N TYR A 466 8.18 4.86 -17.89
CA TYR A 466 7.73 4.05 -16.76
C TYR A 466 8.30 2.64 -16.82
N LEU A 467 8.34 1.95 -15.68
CA LEU A 467 8.92 0.61 -15.59
C LEU A 467 8.27 -0.41 -16.53
N HIS A 468 6.94 -0.34 -16.69
CA HIS A 468 6.16 -1.22 -17.58
C HIS A 468 6.36 -0.94 -19.08
N GLU A 469 7.08 0.11 -19.45
CA GLU A 469 7.43 0.44 -20.83
C GLU A 469 8.82 -0.11 -21.22
N LEU A 470 9.54 -0.75 -20.29
CA LEU A 470 10.89 -1.27 -20.49
C LEU A 470 10.87 -2.78 -20.75
N SER A 471 11.86 -3.28 -21.50
CA SER A 471 12.11 -4.72 -21.59
C SER A 471 12.66 -5.25 -20.26
N GLY A 472 12.57 -6.57 -20.02
CA GLY A 472 13.08 -7.19 -18.78
C GLY A 472 14.56 -6.85 -18.51
N GLY A 473 15.41 -6.93 -19.54
CA GLY A 473 16.83 -6.55 -19.42
C GLY A 473 17.05 -5.05 -19.13
N MET A 474 16.24 -4.17 -19.71
CA MET A 474 16.29 -2.73 -19.40
C MET A 474 15.83 -2.46 -17.97
N ALA A 475 14.74 -3.12 -17.52
CA ALA A 475 14.26 -3.01 -16.15
C ALA A 475 15.30 -3.51 -15.14
N GLN A 476 16.03 -4.59 -15.47
CA GLN A 476 17.11 -5.09 -14.63
C GLN A 476 18.29 -4.11 -14.55
N ARG A 477 18.73 -3.54 -15.68
CA ARG A 477 19.76 -2.49 -15.70
C ARG A 477 19.35 -1.27 -14.88
N VAL A 478 18.08 -0.87 -14.98
CA VAL A 478 17.51 0.21 -14.15
C VAL A 478 17.57 -0.16 -12.66
N SER A 479 17.18 -1.38 -12.27
CA SER A 479 17.29 -1.87 -10.89
C SER A 479 18.73 -1.81 -10.36
N ILE A 480 19.71 -2.19 -11.18
CA ILE A 480 21.14 -2.04 -10.86
C ILE A 480 21.52 -0.56 -10.70
N ALA A 481 21.05 0.33 -11.59
CA ALA A 481 21.30 1.77 -11.46
C ALA A 481 20.74 2.34 -10.14
N PHE A 482 19.58 1.87 -9.69
CA PHE A 482 19.03 2.21 -8.36
C PHE A 482 19.96 1.78 -7.22
N ALA A 483 20.45 0.54 -7.28
CA ALA A 483 21.35 0.01 -6.27
C ALA A 483 22.68 0.79 -6.22
N LEU A 484 23.19 1.24 -7.37
CA LEU A 484 24.46 1.97 -7.47
C LEU A 484 24.33 3.48 -7.18
N ALA A 485 23.11 4.01 -7.11
CA ALA A 485 22.89 5.45 -6.99
C ALA A 485 23.56 6.08 -5.77
N GLY A 486 23.70 5.36 -4.65
CA GLY A 486 24.39 5.83 -3.46
C GLY A 486 25.87 5.42 -3.34
N ARG A 487 26.48 4.88 -4.40
CA ARG A 487 27.89 4.43 -4.45
C ARG A 487 28.25 3.45 -3.32
N PRO A 488 27.56 2.30 -3.24
CA PRO A 488 27.78 1.32 -2.19
C PRO A 488 29.17 0.67 -2.27
N ASP A 489 29.69 0.21 -1.13
CA ASP A 489 30.88 -0.64 -1.07
C ASP A 489 30.53 -2.12 -1.26
N LEU A 490 29.29 -2.51 -0.92
CA LEU A 490 28.77 -3.87 -1.03
C LEU A 490 27.45 -3.90 -1.80
N LEU A 491 27.39 -4.75 -2.83
CA LEU A 491 26.17 -5.07 -3.56
C LEU A 491 25.73 -6.50 -3.25
N VAL A 492 24.53 -6.65 -2.68
CA VAL A 492 23.86 -7.95 -2.54
C VAL A 492 22.89 -8.12 -3.72
N ALA A 493 23.18 -9.06 -4.62
CA ALA A 493 22.38 -9.32 -5.81
C ALA A 493 21.68 -10.68 -5.69
N ASP A 494 20.36 -10.68 -5.50
CA ASP A 494 19.57 -11.91 -5.42
C ASP A 494 19.01 -12.28 -6.78
N GLU A 495 19.51 -13.39 -7.33
CA GLU A 495 19.10 -13.93 -8.63
C GLU A 495 19.04 -12.88 -9.76
N PRO A 496 20.12 -12.10 -9.98
CA PRO A 496 20.08 -10.90 -10.83
C PRO A 496 19.89 -11.18 -12.33
N THR A 497 19.89 -12.44 -12.73
CA THR A 497 19.76 -12.88 -14.12
C THR A 497 18.58 -13.83 -14.35
N THR A 498 17.79 -14.12 -13.32
CA THR A 498 16.63 -14.99 -13.44
C THR A 498 15.58 -14.36 -14.36
N ALA A 499 14.91 -15.20 -15.16
CA ALA A 499 13.86 -14.81 -16.12
C ALA A 499 14.32 -13.87 -17.26
N LEU A 500 15.63 -13.79 -17.54
CA LEU A 500 16.19 -13.10 -18.70
C LEU A 500 16.65 -14.09 -19.78
N ASP A 501 16.68 -13.66 -21.03
CA ASP A 501 17.29 -14.46 -22.10
C ASP A 501 18.81 -14.54 -21.93
N VAL A 502 19.42 -15.59 -22.49
CA VAL A 502 20.85 -15.90 -22.32
C VAL A 502 21.76 -14.74 -22.76
N THR A 503 21.38 -14.01 -23.81
CA THR A 503 22.18 -12.88 -24.32
C THR A 503 22.12 -11.69 -23.35
N VAL A 504 20.94 -11.37 -22.82
CA VAL A 504 20.78 -10.32 -21.81
C VAL A 504 21.47 -10.71 -20.51
N GLN A 505 21.35 -11.96 -20.05
CA GLN A 505 22.05 -12.47 -18.86
C GLN A 505 23.57 -12.24 -18.96
N ALA A 506 24.19 -12.64 -20.08
CA ALA A 506 25.62 -12.40 -20.30
C ALA A 506 25.98 -10.90 -20.24
N GLY A 507 25.12 -10.04 -20.78
CA GLY A 507 25.29 -8.59 -20.70
C GLY A 507 25.21 -8.03 -19.27
N ILE A 508 24.33 -8.57 -18.43
CA ILE A 508 24.21 -8.18 -17.01
C ILE A 508 25.44 -8.64 -16.22
N LEU A 509 25.92 -9.87 -16.43
CA LEU A 509 27.12 -10.37 -15.75
C LEU A 509 28.37 -9.57 -16.13
N ALA A 510 28.52 -9.24 -17.43
CA ALA A 510 29.59 -8.37 -17.91
C ALA A 510 29.53 -6.97 -17.27
N LEU A 511 28.32 -6.43 -17.08
CA LEU A 511 28.13 -5.17 -16.36
C LEU A 511 28.59 -5.26 -14.92
N LEU A 512 28.17 -6.27 -14.17
CA LEU A 512 28.59 -6.46 -12.77
C LEU A 512 30.12 -6.62 -12.65
N ARG A 513 30.75 -7.35 -13.57
CA ARG A 513 32.21 -7.50 -13.62
C ARG A 513 32.92 -6.16 -13.80
N ARG A 514 32.50 -5.36 -14.79
CA ARG A 514 33.09 -4.04 -15.03
C ARG A 514 32.88 -3.08 -13.87
N LEU A 515 31.71 -3.12 -13.23
CA LEU A 515 31.44 -2.30 -12.05
C LEU A 515 32.38 -2.65 -10.91
N ARG A 516 32.57 -3.94 -10.61
CA ARG A 516 33.57 -4.40 -9.65
C ARG A 516 34.96 -3.87 -9.98
N GLU A 517 35.43 -4.07 -11.22
CA GLU A 517 36.79 -3.69 -11.66
C GLU A 517 37.03 -2.17 -11.60
N SER A 518 36.04 -1.37 -11.97
CA SER A 518 36.17 0.08 -12.05
C SER A 518 35.95 0.82 -10.73
N THR A 519 35.14 0.26 -9.82
CA THR A 519 34.74 0.95 -8.57
C THR A 519 35.30 0.29 -7.30
N GLY A 520 35.81 -0.94 -7.39
CA GLY A 520 36.22 -1.73 -6.23
C GLY A 520 35.04 -2.29 -5.41
N LEU A 521 33.83 -2.30 -5.99
CA LEU A 521 32.61 -2.84 -5.39
C LEU A 521 32.78 -4.32 -5.01
N SER A 522 32.49 -4.66 -3.76
CA SER A 522 32.32 -6.07 -3.33
C SER A 522 30.92 -6.56 -3.68
N ILE A 523 30.79 -7.83 -4.07
CA ILE A 523 29.52 -8.39 -4.52
C ILE A 523 29.22 -9.68 -3.75
N VAL A 524 28.02 -9.77 -3.18
CA VAL A 524 27.43 -11.05 -2.76
C VAL A 524 26.36 -11.40 -3.77
N ILE A 525 26.59 -12.42 -4.58
CA ILE A 525 25.63 -12.88 -5.58
C ILE A 525 24.94 -14.15 -5.09
N ILE A 526 23.62 -14.13 -5.02
CA ILE A 526 22.81 -15.30 -4.73
C ILE A 526 22.29 -15.84 -6.05
N THR A 527 22.51 -17.12 -6.30
CA THR A 527 22.05 -17.77 -7.53
C THR A 527 21.88 -19.26 -7.32
N HIS A 528 21.09 -19.89 -8.17
CA HIS A 528 21.05 -21.35 -8.30
C HIS A 528 21.87 -21.85 -9.52
N ASP A 529 22.41 -20.94 -10.33
CA ASP A 529 23.17 -21.26 -11.54
C ASP A 529 24.68 -21.25 -11.25
N PHE A 530 25.30 -22.43 -11.32
CA PHE A 530 26.75 -22.58 -11.16
C PHE A 530 27.57 -21.98 -12.31
N GLY A 531 26.99 -21.78 -13.50
CA GLY A 531 27.64 -21.08 -14.60
C GLY A 531 27.89 -19.62 -14.27
N VAL A 532 26.91 -18.95 -13.66
CA VAL A 532 27.07 -17.57 -13.15
C VAL A 532 28.17 -17.50 -12.10
N VAL A 533 28.24 -18.49 -11.23
CA VAL A 533 29.23 -18.54 -10.15
C VAL A 533 30.64 -18.74 -10.69
N ALA A 534 30.82 -19.68 -11.63
CA ALA A 534 32.10 -19.91 -12.28
C ALA A 534 32.59 -18.70 -13.10
N ASP A 535 31.66 -17.88 -13.62
CA ASP A 535 31.99 -16.70 -14.42
C ASP A 535 32.36 -15.47 -13.58
N LEU A 536 31.70 -15.24 -12.43
CA LEU A 536 31.81 -13.97 -11.70
C LEU A 536 32.45 -14.06 -10.29
N CYS A 537 32.37 -15.22 -9.62
CA CYS A 537 32.71 -15.33 -8.20
C CYS A 537 34.17 -15.74 -7.97
N ASP A 538 34.82 -15.14 -6.96
CA ASP A 538 36.13 -15.58 -6.48
C ASP A 538 35.97 -16.77 -5.51
N ARG A 539 34.96 -16.68 -4.62
CA ARG A 539 34.63 -17.69 -3.61
C ARG A 539 33.15 -18.04 -3.63
N VAL A 540 32.83 -19.24 -3.16
CA VAL A 540 31.49 -19.82 -3.22
C VAL A 540 31.14 -20.44 -1.88
N VAL A 541 29.95 -20.13 -1.40
CA VAL A 541 29.31 -20.67 -0.21
C VAL A 541 28.12 -21.52 -0.66
N VAL A 542 28.22 -22.83 -0.50
CA VAL A 542 27.15 -23.78 -0.84
C VAL A 542 26.23 -23.93 0.36
N MET A 543 24.95 -23.62 0.17
CA MET A 543 23.90 -23.73 1.18
C MET A 543 22.96 -24.89 0.89
N TYR A 544 22.70 -25.70 1.92
CA TYR A 544 21.68 -26.75 1.89
C TYR A 544 20.88 -26.73 3.19
N ARG A 545 19.55 -26.75 3.09
CA ARG A 545 18.63 -26.81 4.23
C ARG A 545 18.92 -25.77 5.33
N GLY A 546 19.30 -24.55 4.93
CA GLY A 546 19.56 -23.46 5.86
C GLY A 546 20.97 -23.44 6.45
N GLU A 547 21.83 -24.39 6.10
CA GLU A 547 23.21 -24.51 6.59
C GLU A 547 24.21 -24.29 5.46
N VAL A 548 25.39 -23.78 5.81
CA VAL A 548 26.55 -23.79 4.90
C VAL A 548 27.17 -25.18 4.96
N VAL A 549 27.15 -25.89 3.83
CA VAL A 549 27.68 -27.25 3.72
C VAL A 549 29.08 -27.30 3.11
N GLU A 550 29.45 -26.29 2.34
CA GLU A 550 30.78 -26.18 1.74
C GLU A 550 31.13 -24.71 1.47
N THR A 551 32.39 -24.35 1.61
CA THR A 551 32.91 -23.04 1.21
C THR A 551 34.30 -23.20 0.63
N ASN A 552 34.49 -22.76 -0.61
CA ASN A 552 35.80 -22.83 -1.27
C ASN A 552 35.90 -21.77 -2.39
N THR A 553 37.03 -21.73 -3.10
CA THR A 553 37.14 -20.93 -4.34
C THR A 553 36.19 -21.48 -5.40
N ALA A 554 35.73 -20.64 -6.33
CA ALA A 554 34.85 -21.08 -7.41
C ALA A 554 35.48 -22.20 -8.27
N GLU A 555 36.79 -22.12 -8.50
CA GLU A 555 37.56 -23.13 -9.23
C GLU A 555 37.58 -24.48 -8.50
N GLU A 556 37.81 -24.48 -7.18
CA GLU A 556 37.93 -25.71 -6.40
C GLU A 556 36.57 -26.38 -6.16
N ILE A 557 35.49 -25.60 -5.97
CA ILE A 557 34.13 -26.14 -5.93
C ILE A 557 33.81 -26.91 -7.22
N TYR A 558 34.26 -26.43 -8.37
CA TYR A 558 33.98 -27.07 -9.65
C TYR A 558 34.88 -28.29 -9.91
N ARG A 559 36.17 -28.20 -9.59
CA ARG A 559 37.15 -29.27 -9.89
C ARG A 559 37.14 -30.39 -8.87
N ASN A 560 36.96 -30.06 -7.59
CA ASN A 560 37.12 -30.99 -6.48
C ASN A 560 36.09 -30.73 -5.36
N PRO A 561 34.78 -30.85 -5.66
CA PRO A 561 33.72 -30.65 -4.68
C PRO A 561 33.82 -31.66 -3.52
N GLY A 562 34.02 -31.13 -2.30
CA GLY A 562 34.21 -31.91 -1.09
C GLY A 562 32.92 -32.50 -0.54
N HIS A 563 31.80 -31.77 -0.61
CA HIS A 563 30.53 -32.20 -0.04
C HIS A 563 29.68 -33.01 -1.04
N GLU A 564 28.97 -34.03 -0.56
CA GLU A 564 28.13 -34.91 -1.39
C GLU A 564 27.02 -34.14 -2.12
N TYR A 565 26.38 -33.20 -1.42
CA TYR A 565 25.39 -32.31 -2.00
C TYR A 565 25.95 -31.48 -3.17
N THR A 566 27.15 -30.90 -3.01
CA THR A 566 27.80 -30.10 -4.05
C THR A 566 28.11 -30.95 -5.28
N ARG A 567 28.62 -32.18 -5.09
CA ARG A 567 28.81 -33.15 -6.18
C ARG A 567 27.51 -33.45 -6.90
N ALA A 568 26.44 -33.70 -6.15
CA ALA A 568 25.15 -34.04 -6.72
C ALA A 568 24.55 -32.86 -7.51
N LEU A 569 24.62 -31.63 -6.97
CA LEU A 569 24.21 -30.40 -7.65
C LEU A 569 24.92 -30.18 -8.98
N LEU A 570 26.25 -30.30 -8.99
CA LEU A 570 27.04 -30.14 -10.22
C LEU A 570 26.72 -31.23 -11.25
N ALA A 571 26.52 -32.47 -10.79
CA ALA A 571 26.15 -33.59 -11.65
C ALA A 571 24.71 -33.47 -12.22
N SER A 572 23.83 -32.73 -11.55
CA SER A 572 22.47 -32.45 -12.03
C SER A 572 22.40 -31.35 -13.11
N ASN A 573 23.53 -30.79 -13.56
CA ASN A 573 23.56 -29.76 -14.60
C ASN A 573 23.45 -30.37 -16.03
N PRO A 574 22.39 -30.06 -16.80
CA PRO A 574 22.18 -30.64 -18.13
C PRO A 574 23.26 -30.31 -19.16
N HIS A 575 23.99 -29.20 -19.00
CA HIS A 575 25.06 -28.81 -19.94
C HIS A 575 26.25 -29.77 -19.95
N HIS A 576 26.41 -30.58 -18.91
CA HIS A 576 27.49 -31.58 -18.78
C HIS A 576 26.97 -33.02 -18.87
N ALA A 577 25.68 -33.20 -19.17
CA ALA A 577 25.06 -34.52 -19.28
C ALA A 577 25.29 -35.12 -20.66
N GLU A 578 25.54 -36.43 -20.70
CA GLU A 578 25.51 -37.17 -21.97
C GLU A 578 24.07 -37.24 -22.51
N PRO A 579 23.83 -36.87 -23.78
CA PRO A 579 22.50 -36.96 -24.38
C PRO A 579 21.91 -38.37 -24.26
N GLY A 580 20.71 -38.47 -23.69
CA GLY A 580 19.99 -39.73 -23.52
C GLY A 580 20.26 -40.48 -22.21
N LYS A 581 21.10 -39.96 -21.31
CA LYS A 581 21.22 -40.46 -19.93
C LYS A 581 20.37 -39.63 -18.98
N ASP A 582 19.71 -40.31 -18.03
CA ASP A 582 19.00 -39.64 -16.95
C ASP A 582 19.99 -38.88 -16.07
N LEU A 583 19.66 -37.62 -15.77
CA LEU A 583 20.41 -36.82 -14.82
C LEU A 583 20.27 -37.41 -13.41
N PRO A 584 21.34 -37.45 -12.62
CA PRO A 584 21.26 -37.88 -11.23
C PRO A 584 20.32 -36.93 -10.48
N VAL A 585 19.32 -37.52 -9.82
CA VAL A 585 18.37 -36.79 -8.97
C VAL A 585 18.93 -36.73 -7.56
N ILE A 586 19.00 -35.53 -6.99
CA ILE A 586 19.38 -35.35 -5.59
C ILE A 586 18.26 -35.92 -4.72
N THR A 587 18.49 -37.12 -4.17
CA THR A 587 17.54 -37.79 -3.28
C THR A 587 17.50 -37.09 -1.92
N GLY A 588 16.66 -36.06 -1.79
CA GLY A 588 16.38 -35.36 -0.54
C GLY A 588 14.95 -34.83 -0.56
N SER A 589 14.01 -35.60 -0.01
CA SER A 589 12.59 -35.28 -0.03
C SER A 589 12.27 -33.96 0.67
N PHE A 590 11.52 -33.08 -0.01
CA PHE A 590 10.50 -32.28 0.66
C PHE A 590 9.57 -33.26 1.37
N ASN A 591 9.45 -33.09 2.69
CA ASN A 591 8.64 -33.86 3.64
C ASN A 591 7.45 -34.64 3.02
N THR A 592 7.70 -35.81 2.44
CA THR A 592 6.70 -36.87 2.33
C THR A 592 6.92 -37.77 3.54
N PRO A 593 5.89 -38.00 4.38
CA PRO A 593 5.98 -39.00 5.43
C PRO A 593 6.41 -40.31 4.78
N ARG A 594 7.37 -41.02 5.39
CA ARG A 594 7.76 -42.37 4.96
C ARG A 594 6.51 -43.25 4.89
N THR A 595 5.93 -43.43 3.70
CA THR A 595 5.05 -44.56 3.41
C THR A 595 5.93 -45.67 2.85
N SER A 596 6.60 -46.37 3.77
CA SER A 596 7.14 -47.70 3.49
C SER A 596 5.97 -48.67 3.29
N ASN A 597 5.49 -48.82 2.05
CA ASN A 597 4.89 -50.02 1.44
C ASN A 597 3.92 -49.69 0.29
N ILE A 598 4.43 -49.21 -0.86
CA ILE A 598 3.66 -49.26 -2.12
C ILE A 598 4.51 -49.93 -3.21
N PRO A 599 4.07 -51.06 -3.81
CA PRO A 599 4.83 -51.77 -4.83
C PRO A 599 5.00 -50.98 -6.14
N VAL A 600 6.04 -51.34 -6.88
CA VAL A 600 6.68 -50.61 -7.99
C VAL A 600 5.77 -50.28 -9.20
N TRP A 601 4.55 -50.79 -9.30
CA TRP A 601 3.72 -50.66 -10.51
C TRP A 601 2.85 -49.39 -10.60
N GLU A 602 2.74 -48.58 -9.54
CA GLU A 602 1.85 -47.41 -9.52
C GLU A 602 2.52 -46.08 -9.98
N ARG A 603 3.81 -46.11 -10.34
CA ARG A 603 4.61 -44.90 -10.61
C ARG A 603 4.51 -44.30 -12.02
N LYS A 604 3.60 -44.77 -12.88
CA LYS A 604 3.58 -44.40 -14.32
C LYS A 604 2.46 -43.45 -14.78
N ARG A 605 1.70 -42.83 -13.89
CA ARG A 605 0.77 -41.74 -14.26
C ARG A 605 0.61 -40.71 -13.14
N SER A 606 1.50 -39.71 -13.14
CA SER A 606 1.25 -38.37 -12.61
C SER A 606 2.33 -37.43 -13.10
#